data_AF-A0A7K3J1P6-F1
#
_entry.id   AF-A0A7K3J1P6-F1
#
_cell.length_a   1.000
_cell.length_b   1.000
_cell.length_c   1.000
_cell.angle_alpha   90.00
_cell.angle_beta   90.00
_cell.angle_gamma   90.00
#
_symmetry.space_group_name_H-M   'P 1'
#
loop_
_entity.id
_entity.type
_entity.pdbx_description
1 polymer ?
#
loop_
_entity_poly.entity_id
_entity_poly.type
_entity_poly.pdbx_seq_one_letter_code
_entity_poly.pdbx_strand_id
1 'polypeptide(L)'
;WFVQPGFLSEARIEYKHFGLFNTFYTGKGQMYYYNDHDNELYWGDPIYRARTYNRSDIYINFAENNLLNIRLIYSLHFTEHTIYHEQALKLSVNLNNGFKK
;
A
#
# COMPACT_ATOMS: atom_id res chain seq x y z
N TRP A 1 10.54 19.33 7.30
CA TRP A 1 9.48 18.51 6.69
C TRP A 1 8.43 19.45 6.12
N PHE A 2 8.34 19.57 4.79
CA PHE A 2 7.29 20.35 4.14
C PHE A 2 6.06 19.45 4.00
N VAL A 3 5.01 19.74 4.76
CA VAL A 3 3.73 19.05 4.59
C VAL A 3 3.07 19.63 3.35
N GLN A 4 2.96 18.83 2.31
CA GLN A 4 2.23 19.22 1.11
C GLN A 4 0.72 19.08 1.39
N PRO A 5 -0.09 20.13 1.11
CA PRO A 5 -1.52 20.04 1.30
C PRO A 5 -2.11 18.99 0.35
N GLY A 6 -2.97 18.14 0.90
CA GLY A 6 -3.64 17.08 0.17
C GLY A 6 -4.80 16.51 0.98
N PHE A 7 -5.65 15.78 0.29
CA PHE A 7 -6.74 15.00 0.83
C PHE A 7 -6.40 13.51 0.70
N LEU A 8 -6.55 12.79 1.81
CA LEU A 8 -6.38 11.34 1.88
C LEU A 8 -7.69 10.75 2.41
N SER A 9 -8.23 9.78 1.69
CA SER A 9 -9.36 8.98 2.14
C SER A 9 -9.05 7.51 2.02
N GLU A 10 -9.43 6.76 3.05
CA GLU A 10 -9.23 5.33 3.12
C GLU A 10 -10.56 4.65 3.40
N ALA A 11 -10.85 3.59 2.66
CA ALA A 11 -12.06 2.81 2.82
C ALA A 11 -11.69 1.33 2.90
N ARG A 12 -12.24 0.63 3.90
CA ARG A 12 -12.03 -0.80 4.09
C ARG A 12 -13.36 -1.52 4.17
N ILE A 13 -13.48 -2.61 3.43
CA ILE A 13 -14.60 -3.53 3.50
C ILE A 13 -14.00 -4.93 3.66
N GLU A 14 -14.34 -5.61 4.75
CA GLU A 14 -13.86 -6.95 5.06
C GLU A 14 -15.05 -7.88 5.29
N TYR A 15 -14.95 -9.09 4.75
CA TYR A 15 -15.89 -10.16 5.01
C TYR A 15 -15.18 -11.51 5.07
N LYS A 16 -15.24 -12.14 6.24
CA LYS A 16 -14.55 -13.41 6.54
C LYS A 16 -13.06 -13.30 6.20
N HIS A 17 -12.60 -14.10 5.23
CA HIS A 17 -11.21 -14.15 4.79
C HIS A 17 -10.89 -13.18 3.66
N PHE A 18 -11.86 -12.44 3.14
CA PHE A 18 -11.67 -11.52 2.03
C PHE A 18 -11.73 -10.07 2.50
N GLY A 19 -10.88 -9.23 1.93
CA GLY A 19 -10.93 -7.79 2.17
C GLY A 19 -10.63 -6.99 0.92
N LEU A 20 -11.23 -5.81 0.88
CA LEU A 20 -10.95 -4.75 -0.06
C LEU A 20 -10.53 -3.52 0.74
N PHE A 21 -9.36 -2.98 0.43
CA PHE A 21 -8.87 -1.75 1.01
C PHE A 21 -8.56 -0.76 -0.12
N ASN A 22 -9.23 0.38 -0.10
CA ASN A 22 -8.99 1.46 -1.04
C ASN A 22 -8.32 2.63 -0.33
N THR A 23 -7.29 3.18 -0.95
CA THR A 23 -6.63 4.42 -0.53
C THR A 23 -6.69 5.39 -1.70
N PHE A 24 -7.35 6.52 -1.50
CA PHE A 24 -7.40 7.61 -2.47
C PHE A 24 -6.70 8.84 -1.91
N TYR A 25 -5.77 9.37 -2.69
CA TYR A 25 -5.05 10.59 -2.40
C TYR A 25 -5.21 11.58 -3.55
N THR A 26 -5.47 12.84 -3.22
CA THR A 26 -5.35 13.95 -4.17
C THR A 26 -4.74 15.18 -3.51
N GLY A 27 -3.76 15.81 -4.14
CA GLY A 27 -3.01 16.92 -3.54
C GLY A 27 -1.79 17.30 -4.35
N LYS A 28 -0.82 17.95 -3.72
CA LYS A 28 0.50 18.13 -4.32
C LYS A 28 1.31 16.82 -4.23
N GLY A 29 2.13 16.54 -5.24
CA GLY A 29 3.07 15.43 -5.19
C GLY A 29 4.03 15.56 -4.00
N GLN A 30 4.34 14.45 -3.35
CA GLN A 30 5.18 14.43 -2.15
C GLN A 30 6.67 14.62 -2.49
N MET A 31 7.07 14.31 -3.73
CA MET A 31 8.45 14.52 -4.21
C MET A 31 8.63 15.91 -4.84
N TYR A 32 8.57 16.96 -4.01
CA TYR A 32 8.55 18.36 -4.48
C TYR A 32 9.76 18.76 -5.35
N TYR A 33 10.96 18.31 -4.99
CA TYR A 33 12.22 18.66 -5.69
C TYR A 33 12.58 17.68 -6.82
N TYR A 34 11.65 16.83 -7.24
CA TYR A 34 11.97 15.79 -8.22
C TYR A 34 12.43 16.37 -9.56
N ASN A 35 11.88 17.50 -10.00
CA ASN A 35 12.31 18.12 -11.25
C ASN A 35 13.74 18.70 -11.18
N ASP A 36 14.23 19.00 -9.97
CA ASP A 36 15.55 19.60 -9.76
C ASP A 36 16.65 18.54 -9.52
N HIS A 37 16.34 17.49 -8.76
CA HIS A 37 17.32 16.49 -8.31
C HIS A 37 17.01 15.06 -8.76
N ASP A 38 15.85 14.82 -9.38
CA ASP A 38 15.42 13.53 -9.92
C ASP A 38 15.72 12.37 -8.93
N ASN A 39 16.26 11.27 -9.44
CA ASN A 39 16.64 10.08 -8.71
C ASN A 39 17.92 10.26 -7.88
N GLU A 40 18.58 11.42 -7.89
CA GLU A 40 19.70 11.67 -6.96
C GLU A 40 19.18 11.92 -5.54
N LEU A 41 17.99 12.53 -5.42
CA LEU A 41 17.33 12.80 -4.14
C LEU A 41 16.21 11.80 -3.82
N TYR A 42 15.45 11.35 -4.82
CA TYR A 42 14.28 10.50 -4.61
C TYR A 42 14.46 9.11 -5.19
N TRP A 43 14.62 8.11 -4.32
CA TRP A 43 14.77 6.70 -4.73
C TRP A 43 13.47 5.90 -4.59
N GLY A 44 12.38 6.59 -4.26
CA GLY A 44 11.05 5.99 -4.09
C GLY A 44 10.30 5.80 -5.41
N ASP A 45 9.13 5.19 -5.31
CA ASP A 45 8.26 4.95 -6.47
C ASP A 45 7.81 6.27 -7.14
N PRO A 46 7.83 6.38 -8.48
CA PRO A 46 7.19 7.46 -9.24
C PRO A 46 5.79 7.87 -8.78
N ILE A 47 5.01 6.96 -8.18
CA ILE A 47 3.68 7.21 -7.63
C ILE A 47 3.67 8.39 -6.66
N TYR A 48 4.73 8.61 -5.88
CA TYR A 48 4.80 9.73 -4.93
C TYR A 48 4.93 11.11 -5.60
N ARG A 49 5.13 11.16 -6.93
CA ARG A 49 5.07 12.37 -7.75
C ARG A 49 3.66 12.72 -8.18
N ALA A 50 2.75 11.74 -8.23
CA ALA A 50 1.40 11.93 -8.75
C ALA A 50 0.59 12.88 -7.86
N ARG A 51 -0.22 13.75 -8.47
CA ARG A 51 -1.12 14.63 -7.72
C ARG A 51 -2.37 13.87 -7.30
N THR A 52 -2.80 12.91 -8.11
CA THR A 52 -3.91 12.00 -7.82
C THR A 52 -3.44 10.56 -7.88
N TYR A 53 -3.80 9.80 -6.85
CA TYR A 53 -3.43 8.41 -6.72
C TYR A 53 -4.58 7.63 -6.07
N ASN A 54 -4.97 6.52 -6.69
CA ASN A 54 -5.95 5.59 -6.14
C ASN A 54 -5.33 4.19 -6.10
N ARG A 55 -5.29 3.57 -4.93
CA ARG A 55 -4.84 2.20 -4.74
C ARG A 55 -6.00 1.36 -4.26
N SER A 56 -6.24 0.22 -4.91
CA SER A 56 -7.19 -0.79 -4.48
C SER A 56 -6.46 -2.10 -4.20
N ASP A 57 -6.40 -2.48 -2.93
CA ASP A 57 -5.87 -3.75 -2.47
C ASP A 57 -7.01 -4.74 -2.27
N ILE A 58 -7.01 -5.80 -3.06
CA ILE A 58 -7.88 -6.97 -2.86
C ILE A 58 -7.03 -8.03 -2.18
N TYR A 59 -7.48 -8.56 -1.05
CA TYR A 59 -6.73 -9.59 -0.34
C TYR A 59 -7.57 -10.73 0.19
N ILE A 60 -6.92 -11.88 0.32
CA ILE A 60 -7.46 -13.09 0.94
C ILE A 60 -6.50 -13.59 2.03
N ASN A 61 -7.06 -13.89 3.20
CA ASN A 61 -6.37 -14.51 4.34
C ASN A 61 -6.56 -16.03 4.27
N PHE A 62 -5.53 -16.77 3.88
CA PHE A 62 -5.55 -18.24 3.88
C PHE A 62 -5.42 -18.82 5.30
N ALA A 63 -4.67 -18.13 6.15
CA ALA A 63 -4.56 -18.45 7.56
C ALA A 63 -4.48 -17.15 8.36
N GLU A 64 -5.19 -17.08 9.47
CA GLU A 64 -5.19 -15.94 10.38
C GLU A 64 -5.39 -16.45 11.80
N ASN A 65 -4.30 -16.93 12.41
CA ASN A 65 -4.32 -17.44 13.77
C ASN A 65 -3.12 -16.91 14.57
N ASN A 66 -3.08 -17.23 15.86
CA ASN A 66 -2.09 -16.70 16.81
C ASN A 66 -0.64 -17.17 16.57
N LEU A 67 -0.42 -18.13 15.66
CA LEU A 67 0.90 -18.67 15.29
C LEU A 67 1.30 -18.25 13.87
N LEU A 68 0.34 -18.21 12.94
CA LEU A 68 0.57 -18.11 11.51
C LEU A 68 -0.49 -17.21 10.86
N ASN A 69 -0.02 -16.24 10.07
CA ASN A 69 -0.84 -15.46 9.17
C ASN A 69 -0.29 -15.61 7.73
N ILE A 70 -1.17 -15.99 6.80
CA ILE A 70 -0.86 -16.07 5.38
C ILE A 70 -1.88 -15.22 4.64
N ARG A 71 -1.42 -14.19 3.95
CA ARG A 71 -2.25 -13.27 3.17
C ARG A 71 -1.72 -13.13 1.75
N LEU A 72 -2.59 -13.30 0.77
CA LEU A 72 -2.31 -12.93 -0.62
C LEU A 72 -3.01 -11.60 -0.92
N ILE A 73 -2.29 -10.67 -1.53
CA ILE A 73 -2.73 -9.33 -1.88
C ILE A 73 -2.52 -9.13 -3.36
N TYR A 74 -3.54 -8.59 -4.03
CA TYR A 74 -3.45 -8.03 -5.36
C TYR A 74 -3.78 -6.55 -5.29
N SER A 75 -2.79 -5.71 -5.64
CA SER A 75 -2.87 -4.26 -5.55
C SER A 75 -3.02 -3.68 -6.95
N LEU A 76 -4.01 -2.81 -7.15
CA LEU A 76 -4.17 -2.01 -8.36
C LEU A 76 -3.88 -0.55 -8.02
N HIS A 77 -2.99 0.05 -8.79
CA HIS A 77 -2.52 1.42 -8.60
C HIS A 77 -2.93 2.25 -9.82
N PHE A 78 -3.75 3.26 -9.60
CA PHE A 78 -4.18 4.20 -10.62
C PHE A 78 -3.55 5.56 -10.33
N THR A 79 -2.76 6.04 -11.28
CA THR A 79 -2.25 7.42 -11.30
C THR A 79 -2.85 8.15 -12.50
N GLU A 80 -2.56 9.44 -12.64
CA GLU A 80 -3.05 10.29 -13.74
C GLU A 80 -2.77 9.74 -15.14
N HIS A 81 -1.69 8.98 -15.30
CA HIS A 81 -1.20 8.56 -16.61
C HIS A 81 -0.95 7.06 -16.72
N THR A 82 -1.02 6.31 -15.62
CA THR A 82 -0.60 4.90 -15.65
C THR A 82 -1.39 4.06 -14.66
N ILE A 83 -1.58 2.80 -15.04
CA ILE A 83 -2.14 1.76 -14.18
C ILE A 83 -1.02 0.76 -13.93
N TYR A 84 -0.75 0.47 -12.67
CA TYR A 84 0.18 -0.56 -12.24
C TYR A 84 -0.55 -1.60 -11.42
N HIS A 85 -0.03 -2.83 -11.40
CA HIS A 85 -0.55 -3.89 -10.56
C HIS A 85 0.57 -4.63 -9.86
N GLU A 86 0.33 -5.04 -8.63
CA GLU A 86 1.29 -5.76 -7.78
C GLU A 86 0.62 -6.99 -7.17
N GLN A 87 1.38 -8.06 -7.00
CA GLN A 87 0.97 -9.25 -6.24
C GLN A 87 1.95 -9.45 -5.08
N ALA A 88 1.42 -9.68 -3.88
CA ALA A 88 2.24 -9.95 -2.71
C ALA A 88 1.65 -11.11 -1.90
N LEU A 89 2.48 -12.12 -1.61
CA LEU A 89 2.20 -13.16 -0.62
C LEU A 89 2.94 -12.82 0.67
N LYS A 90 2.20 -12.50 1.72
CA LYS A 90 2.73 -12.19 3.06
C LYS A 90 2.57 -13.40 3.97
N LEU A 91 3.68 -13.84 4.55
CA LEU A 91 3.77 -14.88 5.56
C LEU A 91 4.26 -14.25 6.86
N SER A 92 3.49 -14.38 7.94
CA SER A 92 3.91 -13.92 9.28
C SER A 92 3.81 -15.07 10.27
N VAL A 93 4.87 -15.29 11.04
CA VAL A 93 4.95 -16.34 12.06
C VAL A 93 5.19 -15.72 13.43
N ASN A 94 4.38 -16.07 14.41
CA ASN A 94 4.52 -15.62 15.79
C ASN A 94 5.34 -16.65 16.60
N LEU A 95 6.60 -16.32 16.85
CA LEU A 95 7.52 -17.19 17.57
C LEU A 95 7.19 -17.32 19.06
N ASN A 96 6.56 -16.32 19.69
CA ASN A 96 6.25 -16.37 21.13
C ASN A 96 5.24 -17.47 21.50
N ASN A 97 4.35 -17.85 20.58
CA ASN A 97 3.40 -18.94 20.80
C ASN A 97 3.91 -20.30 20.32
N GLY A 98 4.90 -20.34 19.41
CA GLY A 98 5.50 -21.58 18.92
C GLY A 98 6.46 -22.24 19.91
N PHE A 99 7.01 -21.49 20.87
CA PHE A 99 7.97 -21.97 21.87
C PHE A 99 7.37 -22.16 23.29
N LYS A 100 6.05 -22.07 23.45
CA LYS A 100 5.40 -22.52 24.70
C LYS A 100 5.42 -24.05 24.74
N LYS A 101 6.48 -24.57 25.34
CA LYS A 101 6.64 -25.98 25.71
C LYS A 101 5.71 -26.33 26.87
#